data_AF-A0A811Y5I2-F1
#
_entry.id   AF-A0A811Y5I2-F1
#
_cell.length_a   1.000
_cell.length_b   1.000
_cell.length_c   1.000
_cell.angle_alpha   90.00
_cell.angle_beta   90.00
_cell.angle_gamma   90.00
#
_symmetry.space_group_name_H-M   'P 1'
#
loop_
_entity.id
_entity.type
_entity.pdbx_description
1 polymer ?
#
loop_
_entity_poly.entity_id
_entity_poly.type
_entity_poly.pdbx_seq_one_letter_code
_entity_poly.pdbx_strand_id
1 'polypeptide(L)'
;MHPLQCVLQTQRWGPLASVSWLLLRTCRALSSLPSTAYPSPEKQQEDGVQKDFSSRLATGPTFQHFLRNASAPQEKPDMEDPPPYVTVEELLGRQRKVYLETYGCQMNVNDTEIAWSVLQKSGYLRTRNLQEADVILLVTCSIREKAEQTIWNRLQQLKALKTKRLRSRVPLRIGILGCMAERLKEEILNREKMVDILAGPDAYRDLPRLLAVAESGQQAANVLLSLDETYADVMPVQTSPSATSAFVSIMRGCDNMCSYCIVPFTRGRERSRPVASILEEVRKLSEQGLKEVTLLGQNVNSFQDSSEVQFNNAVSTNLSRGFSTNYKPKKGGLRFAYLLDQVSRVDPEMRIRFTSPHPKDFPDEVLQLIHERDNICKQIHLPAQSGSSRVLETMRRGYSREAYVELIHHIRESIPGVSLSSDFIAGFCGETEEDHLQTVSLLREVQYNMGFLFAYSMRQKTRAYHRLKDDVPEEVKLRRLEELITVFREEATKANMASVGSTQLVLVEGHSKRSATDLCGRNDGNLKVIFPDVEMEDINNSDVRVRAQPGDYVLVKITSTSSQTLKGHVLCRTTLKGSSAYC
;
A
#
# COMPACT_ATOMS: atom_id res chain seq x y z
N MET A 1 -37.37 -31.44 -13.20
CA MET A 1 -38.44 -32.23 -12.58
C MET A 1 -37.90 -32.85 -11.30
N HIS A 2 -38.67 -32.80 -10.21
CA HIS A 2 -38.50 -33.61 -8.99
C HIS A 2 -39.23 -34.97 -9.18
N PRO A 3 -39.24 -35.93 -8.22
CA PRO A 3 -38.71 -35.90 -6.85
C PRO A 3 -37.82 -37.11 -6.48
N LEU A 4 -37.36 -37.16 -5.22
CA LEU A 4 -37.64 -38.31 -4.32
C LEU A 4 -37.36 -37.94 -2.86
N GLN A 5 -38.02 -38.63 -1.93
CA GLN A 5 -37.99 -38.38 -0.47
C GLN A 5 -37.45 -39.60 0.29
N CYS A 6 -36.74 -39.38 1.40
CA CYS A 6 -36.78 -40.20 2.62
C CYS A 6 -36.08 -39.42 3.76
N VAL A 7 -36.81 -38.92 4.77
CA VAL A 7 -37.31 -39.60 5.99
C VAL A 7 -36.33 -39.50 7.16
N LEU A 8 -36.83 -39.03 8.31
CA LEU A 8 -36.12 -38.79 9.57
C LEU A 8 -36.59 -39.75 10.66
N GLN A 9 -35.63 -40.35 11.38
CA GLN A 9 -35.72 -41.01 12.70
C GLN A 9 -34.28 -41.43 13.07
N THR A 10 -33.80 -41.50 14.33
CA THR A 10 -34.34 -41.27 15.68
C THR A 10 -33.41 -40.28 16.44
N GLN A 11 -33.50 -39.89 17.72
CA GLN A 11 -34.45 -40.08 18.84
C GLN A 11 -34.31 -38.91 19.85
N ARG A 12 -34.80 -39.05 21.10
CA ARG A 12 -34.45 -38.21 22.27
C ARG A 12 -33.55 -38.99 23.24
N TRP A 13 -32.86 -38.29 24.16
CA TRP A 13 -32.80 -38.65 25.60
C TRP A 13 -32.57 -37.40 26.46
N GLY A 14 -32.81 -37.50 27.78
CA GLY A 14 -32.93 -36.37 28.72
C GLY A 14 -31.76 -36.17 29.70
N PRO A 15 -31.84 -35.17 30.61
CA PRO A 15 -30.66 -34.59 31.26
C PRO A 15 -30.44 -34.97 32.74
N LEU A 16 -29.16 -34.99 33.14
CA LEU A 16 -28.62 -34.93 34.50
C LEU A 16 -27.23 -34.27 34.42
N ALA A 17 -26.69 -33.53 35.40
CA ALA A 17 -27.27 -32.79 36.52
C ALA A 17 -26.27 -31.69 36.92
N SER A 18 -26.72 -30.57 37.51
CA SER A 18 -25.83 -29.50 37.99
C SER A 18 -25.54 -29.64 39.50
N VAL A 19 -24.31 -29.32 39.92
CA VAL A 19 -23.93 -29.21 41.33
C VAL A 19 -23.92 -27.73 41.71
N SER A 20 -24.60 -27.41 42.82
CA SER A 20 -24.74 -26.05 43.34
C SER A 20 -23.66 -25.72 44.37
N TRP A 21 -23.17 -24.48 44.34
CA TRP A 21 -22.66 -23.76 45.52
C TRP A 21 -23.22 -22.34 45.51
N LEU A 22 -23.84 -21.91 46.60
CA LEU A 22 -24.56 -20.64 46.72
C LEU A 22 -24.60 -20.20 48.20
N LEU A 23 -24.90 -18.91 48.41
CA LEU A 23 -24.99 -18.12 49.65
C LEU A 23 -23.62 -17.56 50.13
N LEU A 24 -23.37 -16.23 50.16
CA LEU A 24 -24.07 -15.07 50.82
C LEU A 24 -23.65 -14.92 52.30
N ARG A 25 -23.55 -13.74 52.97
CA ARG A 25 -24.13 -12.36 52.89
C ARG A 25 -23.20 -11.42 53.75
N THR A 26 -23.11 -10.08 53.76
CA THR A 26 -23.61 -8.89 52.99
C THR A 26 -22.87 -7.61 53.47
N CYS A 27 -22.89 -6.50 52.69
CA CYS A 27 -22.77 -5.08 53.14
C CYS A 27 -21.41 -4.60 53.73
N ARG A 28 -21.06 -3.29 53.84
CA ARG A 28 -21.56 -1.96 53.36
C ARG A 28 -20.30 -1.02 53.37
N ALA A 29 -19.94 -0.26 52.33
CA ALA A 29 -20.50 1.01 51.83
C ALA A 29 -20.03 2.31 52.55
N LEU A 30 -19.72 3.34 51.75
CA LEU A 30 -19.55 4.79 52.03
C LEU A 30 -18.22 5.34 52.59
N SER A 31 -18.07 6.67 52.46
CA SER A 31 -16.79 7.41 52.35
C SER A 31 -16.90 8.86 52.83
N SER A 32 -15.88 9.40 53.51
CA SER A 32 -15.72 10.85 53.74
C SER A 32 -14.28 11.28 54.16
N LEU A 33 -13.95 12.53 53.84
CA LEU A 33 -12.86 13.40 54.35
C LEU A 33 -13.51 14.52 55.20
N PRO A 34 -12.82 15.47 55.91
CA PRO A 34 -11.46 16.03 55.66
C PRO A 34 -10.62 16.49 56.90
N SER A 35 -9.47 17.16 56.64
CA SER A 35 -8.77 18.30 57.34
C SER A 35 -8.80 18.44 58.89
N THR A 36 -7.76 18.88 59.63
CA THR A 36 -7.03 20.18 59.50
C THR A 36 -5.69 20.31 60.30
N ALA A 37 -4.77 21.12 59.75
CA ALA A 37 -3.87 22.12 60.40
C ALA A 37 -2.69 21.76 61.37
N TYR A 38 -1.66 22.61 61.29
CA TYR A 38 -0.37 22.64 62.03
C TYR A 38 -0.46 23.31 63.43
N PRO A 39 0.60 23.23 64.27
CA PRO A 39 1.53 24.37 64.31
C PRO A 39 3.05 24.02 64.31
N SER A 40 3.85 25.04 63.98
CA SER A 40 5.32 25.19 64.09
C SER A 40 5.60 26.69 64.33
N PRO A 41 6.75 27.18 64.84
CA PRO A 41 8.10 26.59 64.74
C PRO A 41 9.02 26.75 65.97
N GLU A 42 10.27 26.28 65.88
CA GLU A 42 11.46 27.14 66.05
C GLU A 42 12.72 26.51 65.40
N LYS A 43 13.85 27.23 65.35
CA LYS A 43 15.03 26.90 64.50
C LYS A 43 16.28 26.51 65.30
N GLN A 44 17.08 25.57 64.80
CA GLN A 44 18.54 25.73 64.62
C GLN A 44 19.21 24.61 63.78
N GLN A 45 20.28 25.01 63.06
CA GLN A 45 21.39 24.20 62.49
C GLN A 45 21.11 23.05 61.48
N GLU A 46 21.22 23.38 60.19
CA GLU A 46 21.62 22.43 59.12
C GLU A 46 22.63 23.10 58.14
N ASP A 47 23.91 23.19 58.53
CA ASP A 47 24.99 23.77 57.69
C ASP A 47 26.12 22.78 57.33
N GLY A 48 26.05 21.55 57.85
CA GLY A 48 27.13 20.56 57.71
C GLY A 48 27.11 19.75 56.41
N VAL A 49 25.92 19.47 55.85
CA VAL A 49 25.73 18.40 54.86
C VAL A 49 26.02 18.85 53.41
N GLN A 50 25.70 20.09 53.03
CA GLN A 50 25.85 20.53 51.63
C GLN A 50 27.31 20.61 51.15
N LYS A 51 28.27 20.92 52.04
CA LYS A 51 29.69 21.09 51.65
C LYS A 51 30.34 19.79 51.16
N ASP A 52 29.93 18.65 51.71
CA ASP A 52 30.51 17.34 51.35
C ASP A 52 29.86 16.72 50.09
N PHE A 53 28.77 17.30 49.57
CA PHE A 53 28.22 16.90 48.27
C PHE A 53 28.92 17.64 47.11
N SER A 54 29.09 18.96 47.25
CA SER A 54 29.76 19.79 46.24
C SER A 54 31.26 19.47 46.09
N SER A 55 31.95 19.08 47.16
CA SER A 55 33.35 18.63 47.10
C SER A 55 33.53 17.38 46.23
N ARG A 56 32.60 16.42 46.32
CA ARG A 56 32.62 15.15 45.58
C ARG A 56 32.23 15.33 44.11
N LEU A 57 31.44 16.36 43.79
CA LEU A 57 31.19 16.77 42.40
C LEU A 57 32.43 17.39 41.74
N ALA A 58 33.26 18.11 42.49
CA ALA A 58 34.47 18.75 41.98
C ALA A 58 35.62 17.76 41.66
N THR A 59 35.62 16.57 42.27
CA THR A 59 36.60 15.50 42.02
C THR A 59 36.06 14.37 41.12
N GLY A 60 34.80 14.44 40.69
CA GLY A 60 34.19 13.48 39.78
C GLY A 60 34.67 13.62 38.32
N PRO A 61 34.49 12.58 37.49
CA PRO A 61 34.76 12.66 36.06
C PRO A 61 33.92 13.75 35.40
N THR A 62 34.56 14.69 34.70
CA THR A 62 33.88 15.81 34.03
C THR A 62 33.02 15.31 32.85
N PHE A 63 32.12 16.15 32.32
CA PHE A 63 31.29 15.80 31.16
C PHE A 63 32.12 15.33 29.95
N GLN A 64 33.32 15.89 29.74
CA GLN A 64 34.26 15.45 28.71
C GLN A 64 34.81 14.03 28.94
N HIS A 65 34.90 13.55 30.19
CA HIS A 65 35.29 12.17 30.49
C HIS A 65 34.24 11.15 30.00
N PHE A 66 32.96 11.52 30.03
CA PHE A 66 31.89 10.70 29.44
C PHE A 66 31.89 10.82 27.90
N LEU A 67 32.06 12.03 27.36
CA LEU A 67 32.18 12.24 25.92
C LEU A 67 33.38 11.51 25.28
N ARG A 68 34.48 11.33 26.01
CA ARG A 68 35.68 10.64 25.50
C ARG A 68 35.45 9.15 25.20
N ASN A 69 34.51 8.51 25.90
CA ASN A 69 34.04 7.17 25.59
C ASN A 69 32.80 7.19 24.67
N ALA A 70 32.08 8.31 24.58
CA ALA A 70 31.07 8.57 23.56
C ALA A 70 31.67 9.05 22.23
N SER A 71 32.82 8.51 21.85
CA SER A 71 33.08 8.27 20.44
C SER A 71 32.00 7.32 19.97
N ALA A 72 31.00 7.83 19.25
CA ALA A 72 30.03 6.97 18.56
C ALA A 72 30.84 5.95 17.74
N PRO A 73 30.53 4.64 17.82
CA PRO A 73 31.11 3.70 16.88
C PRO A 73 30.87 4.23 15.47
N GLN A 74 31.89 4.23 14.63
CA GLN A 74 31.61 4.21 13.20
C GLN A 74 31.04 2.83 12.91
N GLU A 75 29.71 2.72 13.08
CA GLU A 75 28.87 1.70 12.48
C GLU A 75 29.08 1.81 10.97
N LYS A 76 30.13 1.13 10.49
CA LYS A 76 30.08 0.47 9.20
C LYS A 76 28.76 -0.31 9.22
N PRO A 77 27.92 -0.22 8.17
CA PRO A 77 26.60 -0.85 8.20
C PRO A 77 26.78 -2.33 8.51
N ASP A 78 26.32 -2.74 9.70
CA ASP A 78 26.55 -4.08 10.19
C ASP A 78 25.92 -5.07 9.22
N MET A 79 26.76 -5.94 8.63
CA MET A 79 26.25 -7.21 8.18
C MET A 79 25.90 -7.97 9.45
N GLU A 80 24.59 -8.13 9.70
CA GLU A 80 24.06 -8.95 10.80
C GLU A 80 24.87 -10.25 10.86
N ASP A 81 25.52 -10.50 12.01
CA ASP A 81 26.42 -11.65 12.18
C ASP A 81 25.68 -12.92 11.74
N PRO A 82 26.26 -13.74 10.83
CA PRO A 82 25.53 -14.84 10.22
C PRO A 82 25.07 -15.80 11.33
N PRO A 83 23.77 -16.15 11.37
CA PRO A 83 23.24 -16.95 12.48
C PRO A 83 24.05 -18.24 12.63
N PRO A 84 24.35 -18.71 13.86
CA PRO A 84 25.42 -19.68 14.15
C PRO A 84 25.20 -21.12 13.61
N TYR A 85 24.20 -21.29 12.76
CA TYR A 85 23.84 -22.52 12.04
C TYR A 85 23.84 -22.33 10.50
N VAL A 86 24.32 -21.20 9.97
CA VAL A 86 24.48 -20.92 8.54
C VAL A 86 25.82 -20.22 8.30
N THR A 87 26.61 -20.69 7.34
CA THR A 87 27.87 -20.04 6.95
C THR A 87 27.65 -18.92 5.93
N VAL A 88 28.58 -17.96 5.87
CA VAL A 88 28.55 -16.86 4.87
C VAL A 88 28.51 -17.42 3.44
N GLU A 89 29.17 -18.54 3.18
CA GLU A 89 29.19 -19.19 1.86
C GLU A 89 27.85 -19.80 1.43
N GLU A 90 26.95 -20.09 2.37
CA GLU A 90 25.61 -20.64 2.11
C GLU A 90 24.56 -19.54 1.89
N LEU A 91 24.76 -18.36 2.49
CA LEU A 91 23.97 -17.15 2.20
C LEU A 91 24.18 -16.65 0.76
N LEU A 92 25.33 -16.95 0.15
CA LEU A 92 25.62 -16.61 -1.23
C LEU A 92 24.77 -17.40 -2.23
N GLY A 93 24.28 -16.70 -3.25
CA GLY A 93 23.45 -17.27 -4.32
C GLY A 93 24.17 -18.29 -5.20
N ARG A 94 25.52 -18.29 -5.22
CA ARG A 94 26.34 -19.21 -6.04
C ARG A 94 25.89 -19.23 -7.52
N GLN A 95 25.49 -18.06 -8.04
CA GLN A 95 24.91 -17.84 -9.38
C GLN A 95 23.59 -18.60 -9.68
N ARG A 96 22.90 -19.16 -8.68
CA ARG A 96 21.58 -19.80 -8.82
C ARG A 96 20.58 -18.86 -9.50
N LYS A 97 19.80 -19.39 -10.46
CA LYS A 97 18.82 -18.62 -11.24
C LYS A 97 17.49 -18.49 -10.51
N VAL A 98 17.03 -17.26 -10.30
CA VAL A 98 15.77 -16.91 -9.63
C VAL A 98 14.75 -16.44 -10.66
N TYR A 99 13.57 -17.06 -10.66
CA TYR A 99 12.39 -16.62 -11.38
C TYR A 99 11.39 -16.02 -10.38
N LEU A 100 10.94 -14.80 -10.65
CA LEU A 100 9.99 -14.04 -9.82
C LEU A 100 8.67 -13.87 -10.57
N GLU A 101 7.55 -14.24 -9.95
CA GLU A 101 6.22 -14.16 -10.55
C GLU A 101 5.26 -13.38 -9.63
N THR A 102 4.81 -12.22 -10.10
CA THR A 102 4.04 -11.25 -9.29
C THR A 102 2.53 -11.40 -9.48
N TYR A 103 1.80 -11.57 -8.39
CA TYR A 103 0.34 -11.69 -8.34
C TYR A 103 -0.25 -10.75 -7.28
N GLY A 104 -0.73 -9.56 -7.68
CA GLY A 104 -1.31 -8.62 -6.72
C GLY A 104 -1.55 -7.20 -7.24
N CYS A 105 -1.27 -6.22 -6.38
CA CYS A 105 -1.36 -4.79 -6.67
C CYS A 105 0.04 -4.17 -6.89
N GLN A 106 0.11 -2.84 -7.03
CA GLN A 106 1.35 -2.07 -7.22
C GLN A 106 2.39 -2.38 -6.11
N MET A 107 1.95 -2.51 -4.85
CA MET A 107 2.83 -2.92 -3.74
C MET A 107 3.52 -4.25 -3.98
N ASN A 108 2.85 -5.21 -4.64
CA ASN A 108 3.47 -6.50 -4.96
C ASN A 108 4.50 -6.39 -6.09
N VAL A 109 4.38 -5.42 -7.01
CA VAL A 109 5.41 -5.14 -8.03
C VAL A 109 6.68 -4.58 -7.36
N ASN A 110 6.51 -3.52 -6.55
CA ASN A 110 7.59 -2.93 -5.76
C ASN A 110 8.24 -3.96 -4.81
N ASP A 111 7.45 -4.78 -4.11
CA ASP A 111 7.96 -5.86 -3.26
C ASP A 111 8.78 -6.91 -4.06
N THR A 112 8.43 -7.18 -5.32
CA THR A 112 9.24 -8.05 -6.21
C THR A 112 10.59 -7.42 -6.54
N GLU A 113 10.66 -6.11 -6.70
CA GLU A 113 11.89 -5.38 -7.03
C GLU A 113 12.80 -5.19 -5.81
N ILE A 114 12.22 -5.02 -4.62
CA ILE A 114 12.93 -5.10 -3.32
C ILE A 114 13.49 -6.51 -3.09
N ALA A 115 12.68 -7.56 -3.23
CA ALA A 115 13.12 -8.94 -3.06
C ALA A 115 14.22 -9.32 -4.08
N TRP A 116 14.13 -8.79 -5.31
CA TRP A 116 15.19 -8.92 -6.30
C TRP A 116 16.48 -8.18 -5.89
N SER A 117 16.38 -6.95 -5.38
CA SER A 117 17.54 -6.15 -4.93
C SER A 117 18.33 -6.87 -3.82
N VAL A 118 17.65 -7.46 -2.83
CA VAL A 118 18.28 -8.28 -1.79
C VAL A 118 19.01 -9.49 -2.39
N LEU A 119 18.34 -10.29 -3.22
CA LEU A 119 18.92 -11.49 -3.82
C LEU A 119 20.08 -11.18 -4.79
N GLN A 120 20.01 -10.04 -5.50
CA GLN A 120 21.10 -9.59 -6.36
C GLN A 120 22.35 -9.23 -5.55
N LYS A 121 22.21 -8.54 -4.40
CA LYS A 121 23.33 -8.27 -3.47
C LYS A 121 23.98 -9.57 -2.97
N SER A 122 23.19 -10.63 -2.74
CA SER A 122 23.70 -11.95 -2.36
C SER A 122 24.25 -12.81 -3.52
N GLY A 123 24.30 -12.31 -4.76
CA GLY A 123 24.92 -13.03 -5.89
C GLY A 123 24.04 -14.11 -6.53
N TYR A 124 22.72 -13.97 -6.47
CA TYR A 124 21.78 -14.71 -7.32
C TYR A 124 21.66 -14.06 -8.71
N LEU A 125 21.22 -14.82 -9.73
CA LEU A 125 20.98 -14.31 -11.09
C LEU A 125 19.49 -14.35 -11.44
N ARG A 126 18.95 -13.35 -12.15
CA ARG A 126 17.54 -13.34 -12.56
C ARG A 126 17.34 -14.09 -13.87
N THR A 127 16.29 -14.90 -13.97
CA THR A 127 15.86 -15.52 -15.23
C THR A 127 14.43 -15.13 -15.59
N ARG A 128 14.17 -15.01 -16.90
CA ARG A 128 12.81 -14.93 -17.48
C ARG A 128 12.30 -16.30 -17.93
N ASN A 129 13.15 -17.34 -17.94
CA ASN A 129 12.79 -18.71 -18.32
C ASN A 129 12.57 -19.59 -17.07
N LEU A 130 11.34 -20.05 -16.89
CA LEU A 130 10.91 -20.93 -15.80
C LEU A 130 11.68 -22.28 -15.77
N GLN A 131 12.13 -22.79 -16.92
CA GLN A 131 12.82 -24.09 -17.03
C GLN A 131 14.32 -24.02 -16.65
N GLU A 132 14.84 -22.81 -16.50
CA GLU A 132 16.21 -22.53 -16.06
C GLU A 132 16.30 -22.10 -14.60
N ALA A 133 15.17 -21.91 -13.92
CA ALA A 133 15.13 -21.42 -12.55
C ALA A 133 15.53 -22.52 -11.55
N ASP A 134 16.43 -22.19 -10.63
CA ASP A 134 16.75 -22.99 -9.44
C ASP A 134 15.88 -22.61 -8.24
N VAL A 135 15.40 -21.35 -8.25
CA VAL A 135 14.47 -20.80 -7.26
C VAL A 135 13.31 -20.15 -8.01
N ILE A 136 12.07 -20.48 -7.62
CA ILE A 136 10.85 -19.82 -8.11
C ILE A 136 10.15 -19.16 -6.92
N LEU A 137 9.97 -17.85 -6.99
CA LEU A 137 9.39 -17.03 -5.92
C LEU A 137 8.09 -16.37 -6.42
N LEU A 138 6.97 -16.75 -5.81
CA LEU A 138 5.66 -16.17 -6.08
C LEU A 138 5.43 -15.00 -5.13
N VAL A 139 5.30 -13.77 -5.65
CA VAL A 139 5.03 -12.57 -4.83
C VAL A 139 3.54 -12.28 -4.85
N THR A 140 2.88 -12.40 -3.70
CA THR A 140 1.44 -12.66 -3.63
C THR A 140 0.63 -11.66 -2.80
N CYS A 141 -0.65 -11.57 -3.14
CA CYS A 141 -1.66 -10.77 -2.45
C CYS A 141 -2.73 -11.67 -1.82
N SER A 142 -3.18 -11.35 -0.61
CA SER A 142 -4.25 -12.07 0.12
C SER A 142 -5.51 -11.22 0.33
N ILE A 143 -5.67 -10.17 -0.47
CA ILE A 143 -6.81 -9.25 -0.41
C ILE A 143 -7.95 -9.75 -1.32
N ARG A 144 -7.65 -10.34 -2.48
CA ARG A 144 -8.64 -10.79 -3.48
C ARG A 144 -8.68 -12.32 -3.62
N GLU A 145 -9.86 -12.92 -3.43
CA GLU A 145 -10.03 -14.38 -3.34
C GLU A 145 -9.65 -15.13 -4.62
N LYS A 146 -10.00 -14.58 -5.79
CA LYS A 146 -9.60 -15.12 -7.10
C LYS A 146 -8.07 -15.17 -7.29
N ALA A 147 -7.30 -14.32 -6.58
CA ALA A 147 -5.84 -14.39 -6.59
C ALA A 147 -5.34 -15.60 -5.79
N GLU A 148 -5.88 -15.83 -4.59
CA GLU A 148 -5.53 -17.01 -3.76
C GLU A 148 -5.77 -18.33 -4.51
N GLN A 149 -6.91 -18.50 -5.18
CA GLN A 149 -7.16 -19.71 -5.99
C GLN A 149 -6.21 -19.84 -7.19
N THR A 150 -5.80 -18.72 -7.78
CA THR A 150 -4.82 -18.71 -8.88
C THR A 150 -3.45 -19.19 -8.39
N ILE A 151 -3.03 -18.80 -7.17
CA ILE A 151 -1.79 -19.29 -6.56
C ILE A 151 -1.87 -20.80 -6.26
N TRP A 152 -2.97 -21.31 -5.70
CA TRP A 152 -3.13 -22.76 -5.46
C TRP A 152 -3.00 -23.57 -6.76
N ASN A 153 -3.65 -23.13 -7.84
CA ASN A 153 -3.53 -23.78 -9.15
C ASN A 153 -2.09 -23.66 -9.72
N ARG A 154 -1.40 -22.54 -9.48
CA ARG A 154 0.00 -22.35 -9.92
C ARG A 154 0.96 -23.27 -9.18
N LEU A 155 0.80 -23.44 -7.87
CA LEU A 155 1.63 -24.33 -7.05
C LEU A 155 1.57 -25.79 -7.52
N GLN A 156 0.39 -26.27 -7.94
CA GLN A 156 0.24 -27.61 -8.53
C GLN A 156 1.07 -27.78 -9.81
N GLN A 157 1.11 -26.75 -10.68
CA GLN A 157 1.97 -26.75 -11.89
C GLN A 157 3.45 -26.77 -11.51
N LEU A 158 3.86 -25.96 -10.53
CA LEU A 158 5.25 -25.90 -10.07
C LEU A 158 5.70 -27.18 -9.37
N LYS A 159 4.82 -27.85 -8.62
CA LYS A 159 5.07 -29.18 -8.04
C LYS A 159 5.42 -30.19 -9.13
N ALA A 160 4.68 -30.20 -10.25
CA ALA A 160 4.97 -31.09 -11.37
C ALA A 160 6.35 -30.81 -12.02
N LEU A 161 6.80 -29.55 -12.06
CA LEU A 161 8.16 -29.20 -12.48
C LEU A 161 9.22 -29.66 -11.46
N LYS A 162 8.97 -29.46 -10.16
CA LYS A 162 9.86 -29.91 -9.07
C LYS A 162 10.05 -31.42 -9.06
N THR A 163 8.98 -32.21 -9.26
CA THR A 163 9.04 -33.67 -9.34
C THR A 163 9.71 -34.19 -10.63
N LYS A 164 9.59 -33.49 -11.76
CA LYS A 164 10.22 -33.88 -13.04
C LYS A 164 11.69 -33.48 -13.17
N ARG A 165 12.25 -32.77 -12.18
CA ARG A 165 13.62 -32.23 -12.23
C ARG A 165 14.67 -33.35 -12.10
N LEU A 166 15.66 -33.34 -13.00
CA LEU A 166 16.77 -34.30 -13.00
C LEU A 166 17.57 -34.21 -11.69
N ARG A 167 17.88 -35.36 -11.09
CA ARG A 167 18.68 -35.47 -9.84
C ARG A 167 20.11 -34.91 -9.95
N SER A 168 20.61 -34.69 -11.17
CA SER A 168 21.91 -34.08 -11.46
C SER A 168 21.90 -32.54 -11.46
N ARG A 169 20.73 -31.90 -11.32
CA ARG A 169 20.60 -30.44 -11.11
C ARG A 169 20.35 -30.14 -9.64
N VAL A 170 20.77 -28.94 -9.20
CA VAL A 170 20.40 -28.33 -7.91
C VAL A 170 18.89 -28.50 -7.66
N PRO A 171 18.40 -28.92 -6.48
CA PRO A 171 16.97 -29.07 -6.23
C PRO A 171 16.19 -27.76 -6.41
N LEU A 172 15.07 -27.78 -7.13
CA LEU A 172 14.22 -26.61 -7.33
C LEU A 172 13.56 -26.19 -6.02
N ARG A 173 13.73 -24.92 -5.63
CA ARG A 173 13.04 -24.30 -4.49
C ARG A 173 11.86 -23.47 -4.94
N ILE A 174 10.75 -23.59 -4.23
CA ILE A 174 9.50 -22.84 -4.46
C ILE A 174 9.22 -22.04 -3.18
N GLY A 175 9.13 -20.72 -3.31
CA GLY A 175 8.80 -19.81 -2.22
C GLY A 175 7.53 -19.00 -2.49
N ILE A 176 6.80 -18.64 -1.43
CA ILE A 176 5.69 -17.69 -1.48
C ILE A 176 6.03 -16.49 -0.61
N LEU A 177 5.94 -15.31 -1.20
CA LEU A 177 6.29 -14.02 -0.62
C LEU A 177 5.04 -13.14 -0.47
N GLY A 178 5.02 -12.27 0.54
CA GLY A 178 4.01 -11.22 0.70
C GLY A 178 2.78 -11.62 1.52
N CYS A 179 1.65 -10.95 1.29
CA CYS A 179 0.52 -10.97 2.23
C CYS A 179 -0.19 -12.35 2.34
N MET A 180 -0.02 -13.26 1.37
CA MET A 180 -0.56 -14.63 1.46
C MET A 180 0.29 -15.52 2.38
N ALA A 181 1.61 -15.26 2.46
CA ALA A 181 2.51 -15.99 3.35
C ALA A 181 2.16 -15.73 4.83
N GLU A 182 1.83 -14.50 5.22
CA GLU A 182 1.32 -14.19 6.57
C GLU A 182 -0.04 -14.88 6.81
N ARG A 183 -1.02 -14.62 5.93
CA ARG A 183 -2.41 -14.99 6.22
C ARG A 183 -2.63 -16.50 6.23
N LEU A 184 -2.05 -17.23 5.28
CA LEU A 184 -2.33 -18.64 5.02
C LEU A 184 -1.15 -19.56 5.39
N LYS A 185 -0.23 -19.10 6.27
CA LYS A 185 1.00 -19.83 6.65
C LYS A 185 0.75 -21.30 7.00
N GLU A 186 -0.31 -21.60 7.77
CA GLU A 186 -0.64 -22.94 8.26
C GLU A 186 -1.21 -23.82 7.14
N GLU A 187 -2.09 -23.28 6.28
CA GLU A 187 -2.60 -24.01 5.11
C GLU A 187 -1.47 -24.35 4.13
N ILE A 188 -0.54 -23.42 3.90
CA ILE A 188 0.55 -23.59 2.93
C ILE A 188 1.60 -24.58 3.44
N LEU A 189 1.95 -24.53 4.73
CA LEU A 189 2.89 -25.49 5.33
C LEU A 189 2.30 -26.90 5.39
N ASN A 190 1.01 -27.04 5.72
CA ASN A 190 0.35 -28.34 5.84
C ASN A 190 -0.04 -28.97 4.49
N ARG A 191 -0.31 -28.19 3.43
CA ARG A 191 -0.66 -28.72 2.10
C ARG A 191 0.55 -29.24 1.33
N GLU A 192 0.72 -30.56 1.38
CA GLU A 192 1.55 -31.37 0.46
C GLU A 192 3.05 -31.01 0.38
N LYS A 193 3.57 -30.17 1.29
CA LYS A 193 4.96 -29.68 1.29
C LYS A 193 5.40 -29.11 -0.07
N MET A 194 4.50 -28.45 -0.79
CA MET A 194 4.80 -27.87 -2.11
C MET A 194 5.83 -26.72 -2.04
N VAL A 195 5.85 -26.01 -0.91
CA VAL A 195 6.59 -24.76 -0.70
C VAL A 195 7.73 -25.01 0.29
N ASP A 196 8.95 -24.65 -0.13
CA ASP A 196 10.16 -24.68 0.70
C ASP A 196 10.24 -23.44 1.60
N ILE A 197 9.78 -22.27 1.11
CA ILE A 197 10.05 -20.96 1.72
C ILE A 197 8.79 -20.09 1.86
N LEU A 198 8.60 -19.48 3.02
CA LEU A 198 7.60 -18.43 3.26
C LEU A 198 8.26 -17.15 3.79
N ALA A 199 8.00 -16.01 3.12
CA ALA A 199 8.39 -14.70 3.63
C ALA A 199 7.20 -13.73 3.67
N GLY A 200 6.91 -13.17 4.85
CA GLY A 200 5.96 -12.06 5.00
C GLY A 200 6.50 -10.77 4.35
N PRO A 201 5.67 -9.71 4.21
CA PRO A 201 6.05 -8.48 3.53
C PRO A 201 7.29 -7.77 4.07
N ASP A 202 7.65 -8.02 5.34
CA ASP A 202 8.76 -7.37 6.04
C ASP A 202 9.97 -8.31 6.25
N ALA A 203 9.93 -9.51 5.65
CA ALA A 203 10.96 -10.54 5.78
C ALA A 203 11.77 -10.77 4.49
N TYR A 204 11.78 -9.83 3.52
CA TYR A 204 12.52 -10.04 2.27
C TYR A 204 14.05 -9.89 2.45
N ARG A 205 14.52 -9.12 3.44
CA ARG A 205 15.95 -9.12 3.86
C ARG A 205 16.45 -10.52 4.23
N ASP A 206 15.57 -11.33 4.83
CA ASP A 206 15.84 -12.68 5.34
C ASP A 206 15.91 -13.75 4.23
N LEU A 207 15.57 -13.41 2.97
CA LEU A 207 15.52 -14.38 1.87
C LEU A 207 16.81 -15.17 1.63
N PRO A 208 18.03 -14.61 1.72
CA PRO A 208 19.27 -15.39 1.57
C PRO A 208 19.41 -16.48 2.64
N ARG A 209 19.05 -16.18 3.91
CA ARG A 209 19.06 -17.15 5.00
C ARG A 209 17.94 -18.18 4.86
N LEU A 210 16.73 -17.76 4.48
CA LEU A 210 15.61 -18.68 4.22
C LEU A 210 15.95 -19.66 3.08
N LEU A 211 16.65 -19.19 2.03
CA LEU A 211 17.16 -20.02 0.93
C LEU A 211 18.26 -20.98 1.39
N ALA A 212 19.21 -20.52 2.21
CA ALA A 212 20.26 -21.35 2.80
C ALA A 212 19.68 -22.48 3.68
N VAL A 213 18.79 -22.13 4.63
CA VAL A 213 18.11 -23.11 5.49
C VAL A 213 17.30 -24.10 4.66
N ALA A 214 16.63 -23.66 3.61
CA ALA A 214 15.91 -24.55 2.71
C ALA A 214 16.82 -25.55 1.98
N GLU A 215 18.11 -25.25 1.73
CA GLU A 215 19.04 -26.19 1.08
C GLU A 215 19.15 -27.50 1.85
N SER A 216 19.17 -27.45 3.19
CA SER A 216 19.18 -28.61 4.10
C SER A 216 17.98 -29.56 3.95
N GLY A 217 16.93 -29.16 3.24
CA GLY A 217 15.69 -29.91 3.06
C GLY A 217 14.59 -29.57 4.07
N GLN A 218 14.87 -28.67 5.03
CA GLN A 218 13.86 -28.09 5.92
C GLN A 218 12.97 -27.07 5.18
N GLN A 219 11.78 -26.80 5.71
CA GLN A 219 10.94 -25.68 5.26
C GLN A 219 11.28 -24.46 6.11
N ALA A 220 11.56 -23.32 5.46
CA ALA A 220 11.97 -22.08 6.12
C ALA A 220 10.84 -21.04 6.06
N ALA A 221 10.47 -20.44 7.20
CA ALA A 221 9.40 -19.45 7.25
C ALA A 221 9.76 -18.27 8.16
N ASN A 222 9.61 -17.05 7.65
CA ASN A 222 9.58 -15.84 8.45
C ASN A 222 8.41 -14.95 8.00
N VAL A 223 7.42 -14.80 8.87
CA VAL A 223 6.22 -13.98 8.63
C VAL A 223 6.01 -12.95 9.74
N LEU A 224 7.09 -12.60 10.46
CA LEU A 224 7.07 -11.55 11.46
C LEU A 224 6.87 -10.19 10.78
N LEU A 225 6.16 -9.30 11.46
CA LEU A 225 5.89 -7.94 10.99
C LEU A 225 6.73 -6.96 11.80
N SER A 226 7.44 -6.09 11.11
CA SER A 226 8.31 -5.09 11.74
C SER A 226 7.50 -3.93 12.34
N LEU A 227 8.02 -3.34 13.42
CA LEU A 227 7.54 -2.05 13.93
C LEU A 227 8.13 -0.90 13.10
N ASP A 228 9.40 -1.02 12.71
CA ASP A 228 10.18 -0.04 11.96
C ASP A 228 10.22 -0.35 10.46
N GLU A 229 10.50 0.65 9.61
CA GLU A 229 10.51 0.47 8.15
C GLU A 229 11.76 -0.31 7.71
N THR A 230 11.55 -1.49 7.13
CA THR A 230 12.59 -2.51 6.93
C THR A 230 13.40 -2.37 5.62
N TYR A 231 13.15 -1.34 4.81
CA TYR A 231 13.67 -1.23 3.45
C TYR A 231 14.09 0.19 3.03
N ALA A 232 14.17 1.14 3.96
CA ALA A 232 14.60 2.53 3.72
C ALA A 232 16.02 2.66 3.12
N ASP A 233 16.82 1.59 3.16
CA ASP A 233 18.17 1.44 2.58
C ASP A 233 18.20 0.58 1.29
N VAL A 234 17.09 -0.09 0.95
CA VAL A 234 17.00 -1.02 -0.18
C VAL A 234 16.45 -0.31 -1.41
N MET A 235 17.34 0.32 -2.18
CA MET A 235 17.02 0.80 -3.53
C MET A 235 16.50 -0.37 -4.40
N PRO A 236 15.30 -0.27 -5.00
CA PRO A 236 14.84 -1.23 -6.01
C PRO A 236 15.72 -1.18 -7.27
N VAL A 237 15.87 -2.31 -7.97
CA VAL A 237 16.69 -2.39 -9.20
C VAL A 237 15.79 -2.44 -10.43
N GLN A 238 15.62 -1.28 -11.08
CA GLN A 238 14.76 -1.14 -12.26
C GLN A 238 15.24 -2.06 -13.40
N THR A 239 14.42 -3.06 -13.74
CA THR A 239 14.88 -4.21 -14.56
C THR A 239 14.39 -4.18 -16.01
N SER A 240 13.88 -3.04 -16.48
CA SER A 240 13.44 -2.83 -17.86
C SER A 240 14.04 -1.53 -18.41
N PRO A 241 14.89 -1.58 -19.46
CA PRO A 241 15.45 -0.38 -20.08
C PRO A 241 14.41 0.58 -20.68
N SER A 242 13.19 0.09 -20.93
CA SER A 242 12.05 0.87 -21.43
C SER A 242 11.07 1.31 -20.33
N ALA A 243 11.50 1.35 -19.06
CA ALA A 243 10.65 1.77 -17.96
C ALA A 243 10.54 3.30 -17.93
N THR A 244 9.36 3.84 -18.24
CA THR A 244 9.10 5.28 -18.20
C THR A 244 8.62 5.74 -16.83
N SER A 245 8.19 4.80 -15.98
CA SER A 245 7.70 5.07 -14.63
C SER A 245 8.14 4.02 -13.60
N ALA A 246 8.14 4.40 -12.32
CA ALA A 246 8.49 3.56 -11.19
C ALA A 246 7.55 3.74 -9.99
N PHE A 247 7.59 2.77 -9.08
CA PHE A 247 6.91 2.82 -7.79
C PHE A 247 7.91 3.14 -6.69
N VAL A 248 7.54 4.07 -5.80
CA VAL A 248 8.38 4.47 -4.66
C VAL A 248 7.61 4.20 -3.38
N SER A 249 8.02 3.20 -2.61
CA SER A 249 7.37 2.85 -1.34
C SER A 249 7.71 3.87 -0.26
N ILE A 250 6.74 4.71 0.13
CA ILE A 250 6.89 5.76 1.15
C ILE A 250 6.45 5.32 2.56
N MET A 251 5.59 4.30 2.66
CA MET A 251 5.12 3.78 3.95
C MET A 251 4.54 2.36 3.85
N ARG A 252 4.43 1.69 5.00
CA ARG A 252 3.86 0.34 5.14
C ARG A 252 2.84 0.26 6.28
N GLY A 253 1.89 -0.66 6.18
CA GLY A 253 0.88 -0.91 7.21
C GLY A 253 -0.28 0.08 7.21
N CYS A 254 -1.32 -0.19 8.02
CA CYS A 254 -2.57 0.59 8.04
C CYS A 254 -3.20 0.60 9.44
N ASP A 255 -3.54 1.78 9.96
CA ASP A 255 -4.08 1.98 11.32
C ASP A 255 -5.61 2.18 11.32
N ASN A 256 -6.22 2.40 10.14
CA ASN A 256 -7.65 2.71 9.99
C ASN A 256 -8.61 1.65 10.56
N MET A 257 -8.21 0.38 10.62
CA MET A 257 -8.96 -0.73 11.25
C MET A 257 -10.42 -0.84 10.77
N CYS A 258 -10.65 -0.58 9.47
CA CYS A 258 -11.94 -0.79 8.78
C CYS A 258 -12.37 -2.25 8.90
N SER A 259 -13.66 -2.51 9.10
CA SER A 259 -14.10 -3.81 9.64
C SER A 259 -13.87 -5.00 8.71
N TYR A 260 -13.87 -4.77 7.39
CA TYR A 260 -13.60 -5.75 6.32
C TYR A 260 -12.11 -5.92 5.98
N CYS A 261 -11.22 -5.05 6.47
CA CYS A 261 -9.87 -4.92 5.92
C CYS A 261 -8.84 -5.82 6.63
N ILE A 262 -8.13 -6.64 5.85
CA ILE A 262 -7.08 -7.57 6.34
C ILE A 262 -5.69 -6.94 6.42
N VAL A 263 -5.49 -5.74 5.85
CA VAL A 263 -4.19 -5.07 5.73
C VAL A 263 -3.48 -4.85 7.09
N PRO A 264 -4.14 -4.39 8.17
CA PRO A 264 -3.47 -4.17 9.46
C PRO A 264 -2.86 -5.45 10.05
N PHE A 265 -3.40 -6.62 9.70
CA PHE A 265 -2.94 -7.93 10.17
C PHE A 265 -1.89 -8.57 9.24
N THR A 266 -1.78 -8.11 7.99
CA THR A 266 -0.88 -8.68 6.96
C THR A 266 0.31 -7.78 6.61
N ARG A 267 0.27 -6.49 6.95
CA ARG A 267 1.40 -5.53 6.84
C ARG A 267 1.65 -4.72 8.11
N GLY A 268 0.90 -4.95 9.19
CA GLY A 268 1.12 -4.30 10.48
C GLY A 268 0.61 -2.85 10.58
N ARG A 269 1.12 -2.13 11.58
CA ARG A 269 0.81 -0.71 11.87
C ARG A 269 1.49 0.23 10.87
N GLU A 270 0.92 1.44 10.73
CA GLU A 270 1.47 2.50 9.86
C GLU A 270 2.87 2.95 10.30
N ARG A 271 3.86 2.65 9.47
CA ARG A 271 5.25 3.11 9.58
C ARG A 271 5.68 3.81 8.30
N SER A 272 6.21 5.01 8.45
CA SER A 272 6.65 5.87 7.36
C SER A 272 8.15 5.69 7.13
N ARG A 273 8.59 5.79 5.87
CA ARG A 273 10.00 5.83 5.50
C ARG A 273 10.54 7.27 5.66
N PRO A 274 11.82 7.46 6.08
CA PRO A 274 12.40 8.79 6.20
C PRO A 274 12.36 9.60 4.90
N VAL A 275 12.01 10.89 4.97
CA VAL A 275 11.86 11.77 3.79
C VAL A 275 13.15 11.85 2.98
N ALA A 276 14.30 11.99 3.63
CA ALA A 276 15.61 12.03 2.96
C ALA A 276 15.89 10.77 2.12
N SER A 277 15.47 9.59 2.60
CA SER A 277 15.62 8.32 1.86
C SER A 277 14.68 8.23 0.65
N ILE A 278 13.48 8.81 0.73
CA ILE A 278 12.54 8.87 -0.39
C ILE A 278 13.06 9.81 -1.48
N LEU A 279 13.54 11.01 -1.09
CA LEU A 279 14.09 12.00 -2.02
C LEU A 279 15.34 11.49 -2.75
N GLU A 280 16.18 10.69 -2.08
CA GLU A 280 17.34 10.05 -2.69
C GLU A 280 16.99 8.96 -3.71
N GLU A 281 15.89 8.22 -3.49
CA GLU A 281 15.37 7.26 -4.48
C GLU A 281 14.78 7.97 -5.70
N VAL A 282 13.96 9.01 -5.49
CA VAL A 282 13.38 9.82 -6.58
C VAL A 282 14.47 10.49 -7.42
N ARG A 283 15.52 11.03 -6.77
CA ARG A 283 16.70 11.59 -7.45
C ARG A 283 17.35 10.57 -8.39
N LYS A 284 17.66 9.38 -7.88
CA LYS A 284 18.27 8.29 -8.67
C LYS A 284 17.38 7.81 -9.81
N LEU A 285 16.06 7.88 -9.68
CA LEU A 285 15.12 7.54 -10.75
C LEU A 285 15.07 8.64 -11.84
N SER A 286 15.19 9.93 -11.46
CA SER A 286 15.35 11.04 -12.42
C SER A 286 16.69 10.96 -13.16
N GLU A 287 17.78 10.68 -12.46
CA GLU A 287 19.12 10.43 -13.04
C GLU A 287 19.14 9.23 -14.02
N GLN A 288 18.26 8.24 -13.81
CA GLN A 288 18.03 7.11 -14.73
C GLN A 288 17.11 7.45 -15.91
N GLY A 289 16.60 8.69 -16.00
CA GLY A 289 15.75 9.16 -17.10
C GLY A 289 14.26 8.81 -16.98
N LEU A 290 13.79 8.31 -15.83
CA LEU A 290 12.36 8.03 -15.64
C LEU A 290 11.55 9.34 -15.57
N LYS A 291 10.29 9.28 -16.01
CA LYS A 291 9.42 10.46 -16.17
C LYS A 291 8.17 10.45 -15.31
N GLU A 292 7.90 9.38 -14.57
CA GLU A 292 6.79 9.35 -13.63
C GLU A 292 7.11 8.47 -12.40
N VAL A 293 6.94 9.02 -11.19
CA VAL A 293 7.00 8.24 -9.94
C VAL A 293 5.61 8.18 -9.30
N THR A 294 5.21 6.98 -8.88
CA THR A 294 3.99 6.79 -8.08
C THR A 294 4.36 6.44 -6.65
N LEU A 295 4.09 7.35 -5.72
CA LEU A 295 4.26 7.14 -4.28
C LEU A 295 3.28 6.07 -3.79
N LEU A 296 3.80 5.01 -3.19
CA LEU A 296 3.04 3.86 -2.72
C LEU A 296 2.99 3.76 -1.20
N GLY A 297 1.83 3.32 -0.71
CA GLY A 297 1.56 3.03 0.69
C GLY A 297 0.24 2.27 0.84
N GLN A 298 -0.26 2.17 2.07
CA GLN A 298 -1.59 1.61 2.36
C GLN A 298 -2.57 2.68 2.90
N ASN A 299 -2.03 3.85 3.28
CA ASN A 299 -2.78 5.08 3.54
C ASN A 299 -1.85 6.30 3.28
N VAL A 300 -1.47 6.55 2.02
CA VAL A 300 -0.33 7.45 1.69
C VAL A 300 -0.40 8.85 2.31
N ASN A 301 -1.59 9.40 2.50
CA ASN A 301 -1.79 10.73 3.09
C ASN A 301 -1.80 10.75 4.63
N SER A 302 -1.76 9.61 5.32
CA SER A 302 -1.34 9.55 6.74
C SER A 302 0.18 9.37 6.92
N PHE A 303 0.97 9.53 5.84
CA PHE A 303 2.43 9.61 5.94
C PHE A 303 2.86 10.68 6.94
N GLN A 304 3.75 10.28 7.84
CA GLN A 304 4.34 11.10 8.88
C GLN A 304 5.70 10.52 9.25
N ASP A 305 6.78 11.16 8.82
CA ASP A 305 8.14 10.79 9.21
C ASP A 305 8.48 11.41 10.57
N SER A 306 9.01 10.59 11.48
CA SER A 306 9.35 10.94 12.87
C SER A 306 10.85 10.82 13.14
N SER A 307 11.67 10.60 12.11
CA SER A 307 13.13 10.45 12.22
C SER A 307 13.82 11.78 12.56
N GLU A 308 13.26 12.91 12.11
CA GLU A 308 13.70 14.25 12.50
C GLU A 308 12.95 14.78 13.73
N VAL A 309 13.69 15.11 14.80
CA VAL A 309 13.15 15.70 16.04
C VAL A 309 12.90 17.20 15.83
N GLN A 310 11.78 17.55 15.20
CA GLN A 310 11.37 18.94 15.05
C GLN A 310 10.78 19.49 16.36
N PHE A 311 11.39 20.56 16.88
CA PHE A 311 10.95 21.23 18.11
C PHE A 311 9.62 21.98 17.89
N ASN A 312 8.52 21.38 18.36
CA ASN A 312 7.26 22.04 18.78
C ASN A 312 6.73 23.23 17.93
N ASN A 313 6.63 23.05 16.61
CA ASN A 313 5.76 23.89 15.75
C ASN A 313 4.68 23.04 15.04
N ALA A 314 4.16 22.03 15.74
CA ALA A 314 3.15 21.12 15.21
C ALA A 314 1.77 21.80 15.12
N VAL A 315 1.50 22.42 13.97
CA VAL A 315 0.14 22.79 13.55
C VAL A 315 -0.76 21.55 13.67
N SER A 316 -1.94 21.71 14.28
CA SER A 316 -2.87 20.59 14.48
C SER A 316 -3.32 20.04 13.12
N THR A 317 -3.10 18.74 12.90
CA THR A 317 -3.65 18.02 11.74
C THR A 317 -5.17 17.96 11.85
N ASN A 318 -5.86 18.80 11.09
CA ASN A 318 -7.29 18.68 10.90
C ASN A 318 -7.58 17.54 9.93
N LEU A 319 -8.56 16.70 10.27
CA LEU A 319 -9.17 15.78 9.31
C LEU A 319 -10.07 16.60 8.37
N SER A 320 -10.38 16.05 7.19
CA SER A 320 -11.38 16.60 6.30
C SER A 320 -12.73 16.79 7.02
N ARG A 321 -13.52 17.80 6.61
CA ARG A 321 -14.76 18.20 7.31
C ARG A 321 -15.77 17.05 7.42
N GLY A 322 -16.24 16.77 8.64
CA GLY A 322 -17.19 15.69 8.91
C GLY A 322 -16.56 14.29 9.04
N PHE A 323 -15.24 14.16 8.94
CA PHE A 323 -14.54 12.89 9.12
C PHE A 323 -14.00 12.71 10.54
N SER A 324 -13.88 11.44 10.95
CA SER A 324 -13.33 11.01 12.24
C SER A 324 -12.34 9.85 12.06
N THR A 325 -11.60 9.50 13.11
CA THR A 325 -10.59 8.43 13.06
C THR A 325 -10.74 7.43 14.20
N ASN A 326 -10.55 6.14 13.90
CA ASN A 326 -10.68 5.03 14.84
C ASN A 326 -9.47 4.85 15.79
N TYR A 327 -8.40 5.64 15.60
CA TYR A 327 -7.14 5.54 16.34
C TYR A 327 -6.65 6.92 16.76
N LYS A 328 -5.90 6.97 17.87
CA LYS A 328 -5.29 8.20 18.40
C LYS A 328 -4.34 8.81 17.36
N PRO A 329 -4.53 10.08 16.94
CA PRO A 329 -3.59 10.77 16.07
C PRO A 329 -2.18 10.80 16.67
N LYS A 330 -1.19 10.49 15.84
CA LYS A 330 0.23 10.64 16.14
C LYS A 330 0.59 12.14 16.13
N LYS A 331 1.55 12.59 16.95
CA LYS A 331 1.94 14.01 17.08
C LYS A 331 3.33 14.28 16.50
N GLY A 332 3.53 15.47 15.93
CA GLY A 332 4.81 15.91 15.35
C GLY A 332 5.05 15.36 13.94
N GLY A 333 6.32 15.35 13.52
CA GLY A 333 6.78 14.72 12.28
C GLY A 333 6.46 15.45 10.98
N LEU A 334 7.20 15.10 9.92
CA LEU A 334 7.04 15.61 8.56
C LEU A 334 5.86 14.92 7.87
N ARG A 335 4.82 15.67 7.52
CA ARG A 335 3.55 15.15 6.96
C ARG A 335 3.62 14.90 5.45
N PHE A 336 2.64 14.17 4.92
CA PHE A 336 2.48 13.91 3.49
C PHE A 336 2.58 15.16 2.59
N ALA A 337 1.98 16.29 2.99
CA ALA A 337 2.07 17.54 2.24
C ALA A 337 3.52 18.05 2.08
N TYR A 338 4.34 17.95 3.14
CA TYR A 338 5.76 18.30 3.09
C TYR A 338 6.54 17.33 2.18
N LEU A 339 6.32 16.02 2.32
CA LEU A 339 6.94 15.03 1.44
C LEU A 339 6.59 15.31 -0.04
N LEU A 340 5.31 15.57 -0.34
CA LEU A 340 4.82 15.82 -1.69
C LEU A 340 5.43 17.09 -2.30
N ASP A 341 5.50 18.18 -1.52
CA ASP A 341 6.20 19.40 -1.93
C ASP A 341 7.69 19.14 -2.20
N GLN A 342 8.41 18.44 -1.32
CA GLN A 342 9.84 18.18 -1.51
C GLN A 342 10.10 17.25 -2.72
N VAL A 343 9.27 16.22 -2.92
CA VAL A 343 9.34 15.36 -4.11
C VAL A 343 9.07 16.16 -5.39
N SER A 344 8.12 17.10 -5.39
CA SER A 344 7.84 17.99 -6.54
C SER A 344 9.01 18.86 -6.99
N ARG A 345 9.98 19.09 -6.09
CA ARG A 345 11.17 19.92 -6.33
C ARG A 345 12.38 19.13 -6.85
N VAL A 346 12.34 17.79 -6.83
CA VAL A 346 13.49 16.96 -7.26
C VAL A 346 13.70 17.05 -8.76
N ASP A 347 12.63 16.85 -9.55
CA ASP A 347 12.63 16.98 -11.01
C ASP A 347 11.30 17.57 -11.49
N PRO A 348 11.29 18.86 -11.90
CA PRO A 348 10.10 19.50 -12.46
C PRO A 348 9.58 18.91 -13.78
N GLU A 349 10.33 18.03 -14.45
CA GLU A 349 9.92 17.31 -15.67
C GLU A 349 9.54 15.84 -15.39
N MET A 350 9.50 15.43 -14.12
CA MET A 350 9.00 14.12 -13.66
C MET A 350 7.60 14.27 -13.06
N ARG A 351 6.62 13.54 -13.59
CA ARG A 351 5.28 13.42 -13.02
C ARG A 351 5.30 12.70 -11.67
N ILE A 352 4.46 13.16 -10.76
CA ILE A 352 4.28 12.59 -9.43
C ILE A 352 2.82 12.21 -9.25
N ARG A 353 2.61 10.93 -8.91
CA ARG A 353 1.32 10.36 -8.53
C ARG A 353 1.40 9.80 -7.12
N PHE A 354 0.24 9.58 -6.51
CA PHE A 354 0.11 8.77 -5.31
C PHE A 354 -1.16 7.93 -5.40
N THR A 355 -1.24 6.85 -4.62
CA THR A 355 -2.41 5.94 -4.62
C THR A 355 -2.67 5.36 -3.24
N SER A 356 -3.87 4.81 -3.04
CA SER A 356 -4.37 4.37 -1.73
C SER A 356 -4.30 5.43 -0.61
N PRO A 357 -4.76 6.69 -0.80
CA PRO A 357 -5.01 7.61 0.30
C PRO A 357 -6.37 7.32 0.96
N HIS A 358 -6.56 7.75 2.20
CA HIS A 358 -7.85 7.71 2.89
C HIS A 358 -8.59 9.05 2.77
N PRO A 359 -9.91 9.09 2.51
CA PRO A 359 -10.63 10.34 2.29
C PRO A 359 -10.54 11.34 3.46
N LYS A 360 -10.50 10.86 4.71
CA LYS A 360 -10.36 11.70 5.92
C LYS A 360 -9.07 12.53 6.00
N ASP A 361 -8.02 12.11 5.29
CA ASP A 361 -6.64 12.60 5.43
C ASP A 361 -6.31 13.58 4.27
N PHE A 362 -7.30 14.28 3.71
CA PHE A 362 -7.13 15.33 2.69
C PHE A 362 -7.32 16.72 3.32
N PRO A 363 -6.23 17.38 3.76
CA PRO A 363 -6.23 18.80 4.13
C PRO A 363 -6.00 19.69 2.90
N ASP A 364 -6.41 20.95 3.00
CA ASP A 364 -6.35 21.94 1.91
C ASP A 364 -4.94 22.12 1.34
N GLU A 365 -3.90 22.02 2.19
CA GLU A 365 -2.48 22.06 1.80
C GLU A 365 -2.13 21.06 0.68
N VAL A 366 -2.73 19.86 0.70
CA VAL A 366 -2.48 18.84 -0.33
C VAL A 366 -3.21 19.20 -1.62
N LEU A 367 -4.41 19.78 -1.53
CA LEU A 367 -5.19 20.20 -2.71
C LEU A 367 -4.53 21.41 -3.39
N GLN A 368 -4.06 22.38 -2.60
CA GLN A 368 -3.30 23.53 -3.08
C GLN A 368 -1.99 23.10 -3.76
N LEU A 369 -1.24 22.14 -3.20
CA LEU A 369 -0.04 21.62 -3.86
C LEU A 369 -0.34 20.93 -5.20
N ILE A 370 -1.46 20.20 -5.33
CA ILE A 370 -1.87 19.59 -6.61
C ILE A 370 -2.34 20.67 -7.62
N HIS A 371 -2.86 21.80 -7.14
CA HIS A 371 -3.22 22.94 -7.99
C HIS A 371 -1.99 23.71 -8.50
N GLU A 372 -1.03 24.00 -7.61
CA GLU A 372 0.14 24.87 -7.89
C GLU A 372 1.28 24.18 -8.66
N ARG A 373 1.28 22.84 -8.75
CA ARG A 373 2.41 22.07 -9.29
C ARG A 373 2.00 21.27 -10.53
N ASP A 374 2.34 21.76 -11.71
CA ASP A 374 2.10 21.08 -13.00
C ASP A 374 2.64 19.63 -13.04
N ASN A 375 3.68 19.32 -12.25
CA ASN A 375 4.26 17.97 -12.18
C ASN A 375 3.61 17.06 -11.12
N ILE A 376 2.67 17.54 -10.30
CA ILE A 376 1.81 16.69 -9.46
C ILE A 376 0.51 16.45 -10.20
N CYS A 377 0.25 15.19 -10.57
CA CYS A 377 -0.90 14.88 -11.43
C CYS A 377 -2.25 15.12 -10.75
N LYS A 378 -3.19 15.71 -11.48
CA LYS A 378 -4.58 16.02 -11.09
C LYS A 378 -5.46 14.77 -11.11
N GLN A 379 -4.99 13.71 -10.46
CA GLN A 379 -5.61 12.40 -10.35
C GLN A 379 -5.76 12.04 -8.86
N ILE A 380 -6.98 12.13 -8.33
CA ILE A 380 -7.26 11.73 -6.94
C ILE A 380 -7.99 10.39 -6.91
N HIS A 381 -7.42 9.46 -6.14
CA HIS A 381 -8.08 8.22 -5.75
C HIS A 381 -8.72 8.44 -4.38
N LEU A 382 -10.03 8.26 -4.26
CA LEU A 382 -10.82 8.58 -3.07
C LEU A 382 -11.75 7.39 -2.76
N PRO A 383 -11.32 6.39 -1.96
CA PRO A 383 -12.09 5.16 -1.80
C PRO A 383 -13.40 5.35 -0.99
N ALA A 384 -14.54 5.42 -1.69
CA ALA A 384 -15.88 5.49 -1.09
C ALA A 384 -16.21 4.24 -0.26
N GLN A 385 -15.97 3.05 -0.84
CA GLN A 385 -16.38 1.72 -0.37
C GLN A 385 -17.90 1.45 -0.46
N SER A 386 -18.76 2.38 -0.06
CA SER A 386 -20.23 2.32 -0.21
C SER A 386 -20.82 3.74 -0.31
N GLY A 387 -22.05 3.88 -0.83
CA GLY A 387 -22.81 5.13 -0.82
C GLY A 387 -23.86 5.26 0.29
N SER A 388 -23.99 4.27 1.17
CA SER A 388 -24.87 4.32 2.36
C SER A 388 -24.08 4.67 3.63
N SER A 389 -24.48 5.74 4.32
CA SER A 389 -23.90 6.16 5.60
C SER A 389 -23.97 5.05 6.67
N ARG A 390 -25.01 4.21 6.65
CA ARG A 390 -25.20 3.06 7.55
C ARG A 390 -24.21 1.92 7.27
N VAL A 391 -23.94 1.65 6.00
CA VAL A 391 -22.91 0.68 5.59
C VAL A 391 -21.51 1.22 5.88
N LEU A 392 -21.25 2.51 5.63
CA LEU A 392 -19.98 3.18 5.96
C LEU A 392 -19.66 3.14 7.47
N GLU A 393 -20.66 3.32 8.34
CA GLU A 393 -20.52 3.14 9.80
C GLU A 393 -20.15 1.70 10.16
N THR A 394 -20.87 0.71 9.60
CA THR A 394 -20.62 -0.73 9.84
C THR A 394 -19.26 -1.18 9.31
N MET A 395 -18.80 -0.58 8.19
CA MET A 395 -17.45 -0.68 7.64
C MET A 395 -16.38 0.03 8.49
N ARG A 396 -16.78 0.84 9.49
CA ARG A 396 -15.95 1.73 10.32
C ARG A 396 -15.12 2.75 9.52
N ARG A 397 -15.73 3.36 8.50
CA ARG A 397 -15.07 4.35 7.64
C ARG A 397 -14.84 5.70 8.33
N GLY A 398 -15.66 6.04 9.33
CA GLY A 398 -15.51 7.25 10.14
C GLY A 398 -16.10 8.52 9.52
N TYR A 399 -16.93 8.38 8.48
CA TYR A 399 -17.59 9.46 7.76
C TYR A 399 -18.94 8.99 7.20
N SER A 400 -19.81 9.93 6.84
CA SER A 400 -21.09 9.68 6.17
C SER A 400 -21.00 9.97 4.66
N ARG A 401 -22.00 9.57 3.89
CA ARG A 401 -22.10 9.87 2.44
C ARG A 401 -22.04 11.38 2.20
N GLU A 402 -22.71 12.17 3.03
CA GLU A 402 -22.86 13.61 2.87
C GLU A 402 -21.51 14.31 3.04
N ALA A 403 -20.75 14.00 4.09
CA ALA A 403 -19.39 14.51 4.29
C ALA A 403 -18.41 14.07 3.18
N TYR A 404 -18.62 12.88 2.62
CA TYR A 404 -17.85 12.37 1.48
C TYR A 404 -18.17 13.11 0.17
N VAL A 405 -19.43 13.50 -0.04
CA VAL A 405 -19.86 14.34 -1.18
C VAL A 405 -19.37 15.79 -1.00
N GLU A 406 -19.47 16.38 0.20
CA GLU A 406 -18.87 17.71 0.52
C GLU A 406 -17.38 17.75 0.13
N LEU A 407 -16.61 16.72 0.51
CA LEU A 407 -15.19 16.61 0.16
C LEU A 407 -14.95 16.54 -1.36
N ILE A 408 -15.84 15.90 -2.11
CA ILE A 408 -15.73 15.81 -3.59
C ILE A 408 -15.99 17.15 -4.26
N HIS A 409 -16.95 17.94 -3.77
CA HIS A 409 -17.18 19.30 -4.25
C HIS A 409 -15.95 20.18 -3.98
N HIS A 410 -15.45 20.17 -2.73
CA HIS A 410 -14.23 20.91 -2.35
C HIS A 410 -13.00 20.53 -3.18
N ILE A 411 -12.80 19.24 -3.47
CA ILE A 411 -11.74 18.75 -4.36
C ILE A 411 -11.89 19.27 -5.79
N ARG A 412 -13.11 19.33 -6.34
CA ARG A 412 -13.40 19.80 -7.70
C ARG A 412 -13.27 21.32 -7.84
N GLU A 413 -13.65 22.06 -6.80
CA GLU A 413 -13.50 23.51 -6.71
C GLU A 413 -12.01 23.89 -6.56
N SER A 414 -11.27 23.15 -5.74
CA SER A 414 -9.83 23.35 -5.54
C SER A 414 -8.99 22.95 -6.75
N ILE A 415 -9.35 21.88 -7.47
CA ILE A 415 -8.57 21.33 -8.58
C ILE A 415 -9.48 21.17 -9.82
N PRO A 416 -9.62 22.22 -10.65
CA PRO A 416 -10.36 22.15 -11.90
C PRO A 416 -9.83 21.03 -12.82
N GLY A 417 -10.75 20.24 -13.38
CA GLY A 417 -10.41 19.11 -14.26
C GLY A 417 -9.90 17.83 -13.55
N VAL A 418 -9.90 17.79 -12.22
CA VAL A 418 -9.44 16.61 -11.45
C VAL A 418 -10.14 15.32 -11.86
N SER A 419 -9.34 14.30 -12.20
CA SER A 419 -9.82 12.96 -12.49
C SER A 419 -9.99 12.17 -11.19
N LEU A 420 -11.21 11.71 -10.93
CA LEU A 420 -11.57 10.99 -9.71
C LEU A 420 -11.63 9.48 -9.93
N SER A 421 -11.18 8.71 -8.93
CA SER A 421 -11.28 7.26 -8.93
C SER A 421 -11.60 6.70 -7.55
N SER A 422 -12.29 5.55 -7.46
CA SER A 422 -12.75 5.00 -6.16
C SER A 422 -12.84 3.47 -6.15
N ASP A 423 -12.74 2.88 -4.96
CA ASP A 423 -13.11 1.50 -4.68
C ASP A 423 -14.57 1.40 -4.21
N PHE A 424 -15.27 0.31 -4.56
CA PHE A 424 -16.58 -0.04 -3.99
C PHE A 424 -16.67 -1.54 -3.68
N ILE A 425 -17.42 -1.85 -2.62
CA ILE A 425 -17.70 -3.21 -2.15
C ILE A 425 -19.21 -3.41 -2.16
N ALA A 426 -19.71 -4.26 -3.06
CA ALA A 426 -21.12 -4.65 -3.15
C ALA A 426 -21.42 -5.86 -2.26
N GLY A 427 -22.58 -5.85 -1.60
CA GLY A 427 -23.08 -6.96 -0.81
C GLY A 427 -22.36 -7.15 0.52
N PHE A 428 -21.99 -6.06 1.20
CA PHE A 428 -21.39 -6.12 2.52
C PHE A 428 -22.38 -6.66 3.58
N CYS A 429 -21.87 -7.14 4.72
CA CYS A 429 -22.67 -7.63 5.86
C CYS A 429 -23.85 -6.70 6.20
N GLY A 430 -25.08 -7.23 6.10
CA GLY A 430 -26.32 -6.51 6.40
C GLY A 430 -26.73 -5.44 5.38
N GLU A 431 -26.16 -5.39 4.18
CA GLU A 431 -26.49 -4.41 3.13
C GLU A 431 -27.88 -4.68 2.50
N THR A 432 -28.82 -3.76 2.66
CA THR A 432 -30.16 -3.85 2.06
C THR A 432 -30.18 -3.32 0.63
N GLU A 433 -31.29 -3.49 -0.08
CA GLU A 433 -31.41 -2.97 -1.44
C GLU A 433 -31.38 -1.43 -1.49
N GLU A 434 -31.87 -0.76 -0.44
CA GLU A 434 -31.80 0.70 -0.31
C GLU A 434 -30.34 1.19 -0.19
N ASP A 435 -29.50 0.50 0.58
CA ASP A 435 -28.08 0.86 0.70
C ASP A 435 -27.30 0.66 -0.62
N HIS A 436 -27.70 -0.36 -1.40
CA HIS A 436 -27.19 -0.59 -2.75
C HIS A 436 -27.64 0.50 -3.71
N LEU A 437 -28.92 0.88 -3.72
CA LEU A 437 -29.44 1.98 -4.54
C LEU A 437 -28.79 3.32 -4.19
N GLN A 438 -28.46 3.56 -2.91
CA GLN A 438 -27.65 4.70 -2.49
C GLN A 438 -26.20 4.62 -3.02
N THR A 439 -25.63 3.42 -3.12
CA THR A 439 -24.30 3.21 -3.74
C THR A 439 -24.34 3.43 -5.25
N VAL A 440 -25.42 2.99 -5.93
CA VAL A 440 -25.69 3.28 -7.35
C VAL A 440 -25.88 4.78 -7.59
N SER A 441 -26.61 5.50 -6.73
CA SER A 441 -26.81 6.95 -6.88
C SER A 441 -25.50 7.74 -6.70
N LEU A 442 -24.63 7.33 -5.77
CA LEU A 442 -23.32 7.97 -5.58
C LEU A 442 -22.40 7.83 -6.80
N LEU A 443 -22.48 6.72 -7.55
CA LEU A 443 -21.76 6.59 -8.83
C LEU A 443 -22.24 7.62 -9.87
N ARG A 444 -23.55 7.89 -9.94
CA ARG A 444 -24.16 8.86 -10.86
C ARG A 444 -23.92 10.31 -10.46
N GLU A 445 -23.95 10.59 -9.17
CA GLU A 445 -23.67 11.92 -8.58
C GLU A 445 -22.20 12.33 -8.75
N VAL A 446 -21.26 11.39 -8.55
CA VAL A 446 -19.83 11.69 -8.56
C VAL A 446 -19.18 11.52 -9.93
N GLN A 447 -19.65 10.60 -10.80
CA GLN A 447 -19.12 10.38 -12.14
C GLN A 447 -17.59 10.12 -12.19
N TYR A 448 -17.13 9.09 -11.48
CA TYR A 448 -15.72 8.69 -11.45
C TYR A 448 -15.17 8.31 -12.84
N ASN A 449 -13.93 8.70 -13.13
CA ASN A 449 -13.22 8.32 -14.35
C ASN A 449 -12.68 6.87 -14.31
N MET A 450 -12.42 6.33 -13.10
CA MET A 450 -11.93 4.97 -12.90
C MET A 450 -12.51 4.34 -11.62
N GLY A 451 -13.09 3.15 -11.71
CA GLY A 451 -13.75 2.46 -10.60
C GLY A 451 -13.19 1.05 -10.39
N PHE A 452 -12.91 0.70 -9.13
CA PHE A 452 -12.51 -0.63 -8.72
C PHE A 452 -13.62 -1.28 -7.91
N LEU A 453 -14.44 -2.09 -8.59
CA LEU A 453 -15.70 -2.62 -8.08
C LEU A 453 -15.53 -4.10 -7.72
N PHE A 454 -15.92 -4.49 -6.50
CA PHE A 454 -15.77 -5.87 -5.99
C PHE A 454 -17.02 -6.34 -5.26
N ALA A 455 -17.32 -7.64 -5.32
CA ALA A 455 -18.25 -8.29 -4.39
C ALA A 455 -17.55 -8.51 -3.04
N TYR A 456 -18.31 -8.46 -1.94
CA TYR A 456 -17.77 -8.66 -0.60
C TYR A 456 -17.40 -10.13 -0.33
N SER A 457 -16.10 -10.38 -0.14
CA SER A 457 -15.55 -11.66 0.32
C SER A 457 -15.10 -11.53 1.78
N MET A 458 -15.76 -12.26 2.69
CA MET A 458 -15.45 -12.23 4.13
C MET A 458 -14.12 -12.93 4.43
N ARG A 459 -13.23 -12.28 5.19
CA ARG A 459 -11.89 -12.80 5.49
C ARG A 459 -11.66 -13.03 6.98
N GLN A 460 -11.05 -14.17 7.33
CA GLN A 460 -10.57 -14.49 8.68
C GLN A 460 -9.69 -13.36 9.27
N LYS A 461 -9.57 -13.30 10.60
CA LYS A 461 -8.93 -12.21 11.39
C LYS A 461 -9.63 -10.85 11.33
N THR A 462 -10.46 -10.55 10.32
CA THR A 462 -11.13 -9.24 10.20
C THR A 462 -12.22 -9.04 11.28
N ARG A 463 -12.51 -7.78 11.64
CA ARG A 463 -13.58 -7.48 12.60
C ARG A 463 -14.95 -7.93 12.07
N ALA A 464 -15.19 -7.87 10.76
CA ALA A 464 -16.40 -8.39 10.15
C ALA A 464 -16.57 -9.89 10.44
N TYR A 465 -15.57 -10.70 10.14
CA TYR A 465 -15.58 -12.15 10.43
C TYR A 465 -15.80 -12.50 11.91
N HIS A 466 -15.34 -11.65 12.84
CA HIS A 466 -15.49 -11.90 14.28
C HIS A 466 -16.74 -11.26 14.93
N ARG A 467 -17.47 -10.35 14.25
CA ARG A 467 -18.52 -9.53 14.87
C ARG A 467 -19.77 -9.29 14.02
N LEU A 468 -19.73 -9.64 12.74
CA LEU A 468 -20.84 -9.51 11.79
C LEU A 468 -21.13 -10.89 11.18
N LYS A 469 -22.33 -11.06 10.63
CA LYS A 469 -22.69 -12.21 9.81
C LYS A 469 -22.55 -11.83 8.33
N ASP A 470 -22.06 -12.74 7.50
CA ASP A 470 -22.25 -12.63 6.05
C ASP A 470 -23.64 -13.21 5.73
N ASP A 471 -24.60 -12.33 5.47
CA ASP A 471 -26.03 -12.63 5.34
C ASP A 471 -26.63 -12.18 3.99
N VAL A 472 -25.84 -11.52 3.15
CA VAL A 472 -26.19 -11.23 1.74
C VAL A 472 -25.83 -12.46 0.89
N PRO A 473 -26.78 -13.09 0.16
CA PRO A 473 -26.48 -14.24 -0.70
C PRO A 473 -25.52 -13.88 -1.84
N GLU A 474 -24.63 -14.80 -2.22
CA GLU A 474 -23.59 -14.57 -3.24
C GLU A 474 -24.19 -14.12 -4.59
N GLU A 475 -25.32 -14.70 -5.01
CA GLU A 475 -26.09 -14.28 -6.19
C GLU A 475 -26.53 -12.81 -6.14
N VAL A 476 -26.87 -12.29 -4.95
CA VAL A 476 -27.21 -10.88 -4.73
C VAL A 476 -25.95 -10.02 -4.80
N LYS A 477 -24.83 -10.44 -4.20
CA LYS A 477 -23.55 -9.73 -4.29
C LYS A 477 -23.09 -9.58 -5.74
N LEU A 478 -23.22 -10.65 -6.54
CA LEU A 478 -22.84 -10.67 -7.95
C LEU A 478 -23.77 -9.81 -8.82
N ARG A 479 -25.10 -9.88 -8.62
CA ARG A 479 -26.06 -8.97 -9.29
C ARG A 479 -25.74 -7.50 -9.00
N ARG A 480 -25.55 -7.15 -7.72
CA ARG A 480 -25.24 -5.78 -7.30
C ARG A 480 -23.92 -5.30 -7.90
N LEU A 481 -22.89 -6.16 -7.92
CA LEU A 481 -21.62 -5.87 -8.59
C LEU A 481 -21.79 -5.58 -10.10
N GLU A 482 -22.58 -6.38 -10.81
CA GLU A 482 -22.85 -6.17 -12.24
C GLU A 482 -23.60 -4.86 -12.52
N GLU A 483 -24.56 -4.50 -11.66
CA GLU A 483 -25.26 -3.21 -11.73
C GLU A 483 -24.29 -2.04 -11.50
N LEU A 484 -23.46 -2.09 -10.45
CA LEU A 484 -22.44 -1.06 -10.21
C LEU A 484 -21.45 -0.95 -11.39
N ILE A 485 -21.04 -2.08 -11.99
CA ILE A 485 -20.15 -2.11 -13.17
C ILE A 485 -20.83 -1.45 -14.38
N THR A 486 -22.13 -1.68 -14.57
CA THR A 486 -22.89 -1.12 -15.68
C THR A 486 -23.03 0.39 -15.53
N VAL A 487 -23.52 0.86 -14.38
CA VAL A 487 -23.69 2.30 -14.10
C VAL A 487 -22.34 3.02 -14.10
N PHE A 488 -21.29 2.44 -13.53
CA PHE A 488 -19.94 3.02 -13.61
C PHE A 488 -19.47 3.19 -15.08
N ARG A 489 -19.71 2.21 -15.96
CA ARG A 489 -19.32 2.31 -17.38
C ARG A 489 -20.10 3.40 -18.11
N GLU A 490 -21.38 3.57 -17.81
CA GLU A 490 -22.21 4.65 -18.37
C GLU A 490 -21.65 6.02 -17.97
N GLU A 491 -21.46 6.26 -16.67
CA GLU A 491 -21.01 7.54 -16.14
C GLU A 491 -19.55 7.86 -16.52
N ALA A 492 -18.65 6.87 -16.46
CA ALA A 492 -17.28 7.05 -16.94
C ALA A 492 -17.21 7.35 -18.44
N THR A 493 -18.16 6.85 -19.25
CA THR A 493 -18.25 7.22 -20.68
C THR A 493 -18.69 8.68 -20.81
N LYS A 494 -19.73 9.11 -20.08
CA LYS A 494 -20.20 10.52 -20.08
C LYS A 494 -19.10 11.49 -19.63
N ALA A 495 -18.42 11.18 -18.51
CA ALA A 495 -17.31 11.98 -18.00
C ALA A 495 -16.14 12.06 -19.00
N ASN A 496 -15.77 10.94 -19.63
CA ASN A 496 -14.70 10.95 -20.62
C ASN A 496 -15.12 11.62 -21.94
N MET A 497 -16.40 11.63 -22.32
CA MET A 497 -16.88 12.37 -23.50
C MET A 497 -16.63 13.88 -23.40
N ALA A 498 -16.63 14.46 -22.19
CA ALA A 498 -16.26 15.86 -21.98
C ALA A 498 -14.79 16.18 -22.33
N SER A 499 -13.93 15.17 -22.48
CA SER A 499 -12.56 15.35 -22.98
C SER A 499 -12.47 15.46 -24.51
N VAL A 500 -13.52 15.15 -25.29
CA VAL A 500 -13.46 15.19 -26.75
C VAL A 500 -13.28 16.64 -27.24
N GLY A 501 -12.33 16.84 -28.14
CA GLY A 501 -11.91 18.17 -28.62
C GLY A 501 -10.79 18.81 -27.80
N SER A 502 -10.57 18.40 -26.55
CA SER A 502 -9.46 18.89 -25.72
C SER A 502 -8.09 18.42 -26.22
N THR A 503 -7.06 19.21 -25.94
CA THR A 503 -5.64 18.82 -26.06
C THR A 503 -5.14 18.35 -24.70
N GLN A 504 -4.46 17.21 -24.63
CA GLN A 504 -3.97 16.65 -23.37
C GLN A 504 -2.50 16.23 -23.49
N LEU A 505 -1.71 16.54 -22.45
CA LEU A 505 -0.33 16.07 -22.32
C LEU A 505 -0.30 14.57 -21.98
N VAL A 506 0.33 13.78 -22.84
CA VAL A 506 0.46 12.32 -22.69
C VAL A 506 1.92 11.94 -22.51
N LEU A 507 2.23 11.21 -21.43
CA LEU A 507 3.51 10.51 -21.28
C LEU A 507 3.43 9.17 -22.02
N VAL A 508 4.33 8.94 -22.98
CA VAL A 508 4.31 7.75 -23.84
C VAL A 508 4.84 6.53 -23.10
N GLU A 509 4.07 5.43 -23.09
CA GLU A 509 4.48 4.13 -22.52
C GLU A 509 5.03 3.16 -23.59
N GLY A 510 4.73 3.40 -24.88
CA GLY A 510 5.11 2.56 -26.02
C GLY A 510 3.90 2.03 -26.81
N HIS A 511 4.11 1.04 -27.68
CA HIS A 511 3.05 0.53 -28.57
C HIS A 511 1.82 -0.03 -27.83
N SER A 512 0.66 0.16 -28.45
CA SER A 512 -0.62 -0.34 -27.96
C SER A 512 -0.68 -1.87 -28.00
N LYS A 513 -1.09 -2.50 -26.89
CA LYS A 513 -1.27 -3.97 -26.79
C LYS A 513 -2.30 -4.57 -27.77
N ARG A 514 -3.01 -3.74 -28.55
CA ARG A 514 -4.01 -4.15 -29.55
C ARG A 514 -3.66 -3.70 -30.98
N SER A 515 -2.57 -2.95 -31.18
CA SER A 515 -2.24 -2.33 -32.47
C SER A 515 -0.76 -1.97 -32.51
N ALA A 516 -0.04 -2.48 -33.51
CA ALA A 516 1.37 -2.16 -33.70
C ALA A 516 1.58 -0.72 -34.23
N THR A 517 0.60 -0.18 -34.96
CA THR A 517 0.63 1.15 -35.58
C THR A 517 0.17 2.28 -34.66
N ASP A 518 -0.30 1.96 -33.44
CA ASP A 518 -0.69 2.95 -32.45
C ASP A 518 0.29 2.92 -31.26
N LEU A 519 0.72 4.09 -30.82
CA LEU A 519 1.32 4.28 -29.50
C LEU A 519 0.22 4.41 -28.43
N CYS A 520 0.61 4.17 -27.19
CA CYS A 520 -0.22 4.48 -26.04
C CYS A 520 0.59 5.12 -24.92
N GLY A 521 -0.10 5.90 -24.10
CA GLY A 521 0.45 6.62 -22.97
C GLY A 521 -0.62 6.93 -21.93
N ARG A 522 -0.28 7.76 -20.94
CA ARG A 522 -1.27 8.28 -19.98
C ARG A 522 -1.29 9.80 -19.93
N ASN A 523 -2.50 10.34 -19.82
CA ASN A 523 -2.71 11.75 -19.55
C ASN A 523 -2.41 12.08 -18.07
N ASP A 524 -2.61 13.33 -17.69
CA ASP A 524 -2.44 13.77 -16.32
C ASP A 524 -3.40 13.05 -15.35
N GLY A 525 -4.67 12.87 -15.76
CA GLY A 525 -5.69 12.09 -15.04
C GLY A 525 -5.48 10.57 -14.96
N ASN A 526 -4.32 10.04 -15.38
CA ASN A 526 -3.99 8.60 -15.44
C ASN A 526 -4.88 7.78 -16.40
N LEU A 527 -5.68 8.45 -17.24
CA LEU A 527 -6.44 7.81 -18.30
C LEU A 527 -5.51 7.43 -19.45
N LYS A 528 -5.74 6.24 -20.01
CA LYS A 528 -4.98 5.74 -21.15
C LYS A 528 -5.39 6.48 -22.42
N VAL A 529 -4.41 7.09 -23.09
CA VAL A 529 -4.60 7.70 -24.42
C VAL A 529 -3.91 6.80 -25.47
N ILE A 530 -4.58 6.62 -26.61
CA ILE A 530 -4.08 5.85 -27.76
C ILE A 530 -4.09 6.76 -28.99
N PHE A 531 -2.99 6.80 -29.74
CA PHE A 531 -2.80 7.67 -30.90
C PHE A 531 -1.84 7.01 -31.92
N PRO A 532 -1.90 7.37 -33.21
CA PRO A 532 -1.05 6.74 -34.24
C PRO A 532 0.46 6.99 -34.03
N ASP A 533 1.28 6.01 -34.40
CA ASP A 533 2.74 6.14 -34.52
C ASP A 533 3.10 6.87 -35.82
N VAL A 534 3.15 8.21 -35.74
CA VAL A 534 3.44 9.11 -36.86
C VAL A 534 4.50 10.14 -36.46
N GLU A 535 5.11 10.76 -37.47
CA GLU A 535 6.03 11.88 -37.27
C GLU A 535 5.29 13.18 -36.94
N MET A 536 5.82 13.90 -35.95
CA MET A 536 5.29 15.15 -35.43
C MET A 536 6.40 16.21 -35.33
N GLU A 537 6.04 17.47 -35.13
CA GLU A 537 7.01 18.53 -34.80
C GLU A 537 7.47 18.42 -33.34
N ASP A 538 8.69 18.85 -33.03
CA ASP A 538 9.12 19.14 -31.65
C ASP A 538 8.89 20.64 -31.37
N ILE A 539 8.21 20.98 -30.27
CA ILE A 539 7.94 22.38 -29.91
C ILE A 539 9.23 23.19 -29.67
N ASN A 540 10.34 22.52 -29.34
CA ASN A 540 11.65 23.14 -29.11
C ASN A 540 12.48 23.24 -30.40
N ASN A 541 12.06 22.57 -31.48
CA ASN A 541 12.75 22.57 -32.77
C ASN A 541 11.78 22.22 -33.92
N SER A 542 11.07 23.24 -34.42
CA SER A 542 10.05 23.13 -35.46
C SER A 542 10.52 22.47 -36.76
N ASP A 543 11.81 22.58 -37.05
CA ASP A 543 12.40 22.16 -38.31
C ASP A 543 12.70 20.65 -38.33
N VAL A 544 12.52 19.95 -37.20
CA VAL A 544 12.79 18.52 -37.05
C VAL A 544 11.50 17.73 -36.83
N ARG A 545 11.20 16.83 -37.77
CA ARG A 545 10.19 15.78 -37.60
C ARG A 545 10.73 14.67 -36.70
N VAL A 546 9.96 14.30 -35.68
CA VAL A 546 10.32 13.25 -34.69
C VAL A 546 9.21 12.21 -34.53
N ARG A 547 9.59 10.97 -34.21
CA ARG A 547 8.66 9.92 -33.72
C ARG A 547 8.81 9.78 -32.21
N ALA A 548 7.69 9.84 -31.50
CA ALA A 548 7.69 9.79 -30.04
C ALA A 548 8.19 8.43 -29.51
N GLN A 549 9.12 8.47 -28.57
CA GLN A 549 9.67 7.30 -27.89
C GLN A 549 9.04 7.11 -26.49
N PRO A 550 9.12 5.91 -25.88
CA PRO A 550 8.75 5.74 -24.49
C PRO A 550 9.55 6.70 -23.60
N GLY A 551 8.85 7.57 -22.86
CA GLY A 551 9.46 8.64 -22.06
C GLY A 551 9.33 10.04 -22.66
N ASP A 552 8.95 10.18 -23.93
CA ASP A 552 8.56 11.47 -24.48
C ASP A 552 7.21 11.94 -23.90
N TYR A 553 7.05 13.25 -23.74
CA TYR A 553 5.74 13.89 -23.56
C TYR A 553 5.23 14.41 -24.91
N VAL A 554 3.96 14.14 -25.22
CA VAL A 554 3.33 14.61 -26.47
C VAL A 554 1.97 15.23 -26.20
N LEU A 555 1.61 16.26 -26.98
CA LEU A 555 0.26 16.82 -26.98
C LEU A 555 -0.63 16.00 -27.91
N VAL A 556 -1.76 15.48 -27.39
CA VAL A 556 -2.73 14.70 -28.16
C VAL A 556 -4.09 15.38 -28.12
N LYS A 557 -4.66 15.68 -29.29
CA LYS A 557 -6.03 16.18 -29.40
C LYS A 557 -7.01 15.01 -29.42
N ILE A 558 -7.86 14.92 -28.40
CA ILE A 558 -8.79 13.81 -28.20
C ILE A 558 -9.94 13.89 -29.21
N THR A 559 -10.21 12.80 -29.93
CA THR A 559 -11.26 12.72 -30.97
C THR A 559 -12.38 11.74 -30.63
N SER A 560 -12.11 10.72 -29.81
CA SER A 560 -13.12 9.74 -29.38
C SER A 560 -12.72 9.08 -28.07
N THR A 561 -13.69 8.54 -27.33
CA THR A 561 -13.45 8.02 -25.97
C THR A 561 -14.26 6.75 -25.69
N SER A 562 -13.91 6.08 -24.60
CA SER A 562 -14.67 5.00 -23.97
C SER A 562 -14.63 5.19 -22.45
N SER A 563 -15.34 4.34 -21.70
CA SER A 563 -15.25 4.28 -20.23
C SER A 563 -13.86 3.97 -19.66
N GLN A 564 -12.86 3.63 -20.48
CA GLN A 564 -11.51 3.25 -20.01
C GLN A 564 -10.35 3.83 -20.84
N THR A 565 -10.61 4.41 -22.01
CA THR A 565 -9.55 4.88 -22.93
C THR A 565 -9.99 6.12 -23.70
N LEU A 566 -9.08 7.08 -23.85
CA LEU A 566 -9.20 8.17 -24.81
C LEU A 566 -8.46 7.78 -26.11
N LYS A 567 -8.91 8.31 -27.25
CA LYS A 567 -8.23 8.23 -28.54
C LYS A 567 -8.09 9.62 -29.14
N GLY A 568 -7.01 9.87 -29.87
CA GLY A 568 -6.77 11.16 -30.49
C GLY A 568 -5.69 11.13 -31.56
N HIS A 569 -5.39 12.32 -32.09
CA HIS A 569 -4.25 12.54 -32.97
C HIS A 569 -3.18 13.33 -32.22
N VAL A 570 -1.92 12.92 -32.37
CA VAL A 570 -0.78 13.66 -31.82
C VAL A 570 -0.56 14.95 -32.60
N LEU A 571 -0.17 16.01 -31.91
CA LEU A 571 0.10 17.33 -32.46
C LEU A 571 1.61 17.56 -32.58
N CYS A 572 2.30 17.51 -31.43
CA CYS A 572 3.73 17.75 -31.30
C CYS A 572 4.32 17.04 -30.08
N ARG A 573 5.64 16.87 -30.06
CA ARG A 573 6.41 16.56 -28.86
C ARG A 573 6.66 17.84 -28.06
N THR A 574 6.60 17.74 -26.73
CA THR A 574 6.78 18.87 -25.80
C THR A 574 7.49 18.43 -24.52
N THR A 575 7.72 19.37 -23.61
CA THR A 575 8.12 19.15 -22.22
C THR A 575 6.88 19.28 -21.31
N LEU A 576 7.00 18.86 -20.04
CA LEU A 576 5.91 19.03 -19.08
C LEU A 576 5.62 20.53 -18.88
N LYS A 577 6.65 21.35 -18.64
CA LYS A 577 6.52 22.82 -18.58
C LYS A 577 6.08 23.46 -19.89
N GLY A 578 6.50 22.91 -21.03
CA GLY A 578 6.11 23.40 -22.36
C GLY A 578 4.63 23.15 -22.68
N SER A 579 3.95 22.29 -21.91
CA SER A 579 2.53 21.97 -22.11
C SER A 579 1.57 23.00 -21.53
N SER A 580 1.97 23.75 -20.49
CA SER A 580 1.08 24.61 -19.69
C SER A 580 0.53 25.84 -20.44
N ALA A 581 0.96 26.06 -21.70
CA ALA A 581 0.39 27.04 -22.63
C ALA A 581 -0.69 26.45 -23.58
N TYR A 582 -0.98 25.15 -23.50
CA TYR A 582 -1.79 24.39 -24.48
C TYR A 582 -2.86 23.46 -23.86
N CYS A 583 -2.94 23.37 -22.54
CA CYS A 583 -3.79 22.43 -21.79
C CYS A 583 -4.69 23.12 -20.76
#